data_AF-A0A821NI33-F1
#
_entry.id   AF-A0A821NI33-F1
#
_cell.length_a   1.000
_cell.length_b   1.000
_cell.length_c   1.000
_cell.angle_alpha   90.00
_cell.angle_beta   90.00
_cell.angle_gamma   90.00
#
_symmetry.space_group_name_H-M   'P 1'
#
loop_
_entity.id
_entity.type
_entity.pdbx_description
1 polymer ?
#
loop_
_entity_poly.entity_id
_entity_poly.type
_entity_poly.pdbx_seq_one_letter_code
_entity_poly.pdbx_strand_id
1 'polypeptide(L)'
;KLLVADSTLGKAIKEKFSFDCIANSSVQDLMRVIRSQADSLLQIDEKELAAMRIGLAHRYEKNIDKPDRDCRDLVFYVKPLRNSVPLLKKIPCKC
;
A
#
# COMPACT_ATOMS: atom_id res chain seq x y z
N LYS A 1 24.84 4.55 -1.62
CA LYS A 1 23.73 5.46 -1.99
C LYS A 1 22.46 4.63 -2.10
N LEU A 2 21.50 4.83 -1.20
CA LEU A 2 20.23 4.11 -1.18
C LEU A 2 19.19 4.90 -1.98
N LEU A 3 18.40 4.22 -2.81
CA LEU A 3 17.31 4.84 -3.56
C LEU A 3 16.02 4.64 -2.77
N VAL A 4 15.35 5.73 -2.41
CA VAL A 4 14.14 5.69 -1.58
C VAL A 4 13.01 6.41 -2.32
N ALA A 5 11.81 5.82 -2.31
CA ALA A 5 10.65 6.40 -2.98
C ALA A 5 10.08 7.63 -2.23
N ASP A 6 10.24 7.66 -0.91
CA ASP A 6 9.76 8.71 -0.02
C ASP A 6 10.94 9.52 0.57
N SER A 7 10.89 10.83 0.41
CA SER A 7 11.92 11.76 0.88
C SER A 7 11.91 11.94 2.41
N THR A 8 10.76 11.78 3.06
CA THR A 8 10.63 11.87 4.53
C THR A 8 11.27 10.66 5.20
N LEU A 9 11.04 9.47 4.65
CA LEU A 9 11.69 8.24 5.09
C LEU A 9 13.21 8.30 4.85
N GLY A 10 13.65 8.84 3.71
CA GLY A 10 15.08 9.03 3.42
C GLY A 10 15.80 9.90 4.45
N LYS A 11 15.13 10.95 4.99
CA LYS A 11 15.67 11.79 6.07
C LYS A 11 15.81 11.02 7.38
N ALA A 12 14.77 10.29 7.78
CA ALA A 12 14.80 9.49 9.00
C ALA A 12 15.90 8.41 8.97
N ILE A 13 16.13 7.78 7.80
CA ILE A 13 17.19 6.79 7.62
C ILE A 13 18.58 7.46 7.71
N LYS A 14 18.74 8.64 7.10
CA LYS A 14 20.00 9.40 7.18
C LYS A 14 20.36 9.77 8.62
N GLU A 15 19.36 10.12 9.43
CA GLU A 15 19.57 10.45 10.85
C GLU A 15 19.92 9.22 11.71
N LYS A 16 19.36 8.04 11.40
CA LYS A 16 19.56 6.83 12.21
C LYS A 16 20.77 5.99 11.81
N PHE A 17 21.13 5.99 10.53
CA PHE A 17 22.16 5.08 9.99
C PHE A 17 23.27 5.81 9.21
N SER A 18 23.28 7.14 9.16
CA SER A 18 24.30 7.96 8.48
C SER A 18 24.55 7.58 7.00
N PHE A 19 23.57 6.98 6.33
CA PHE A 19 23.63 6.65 4.91
C PHE A 19 23.01 7.75 4.04
N ASP A 20 23.64 8.03 2.89
CA ASP A 20 23.05 8.92 1.89
C ASP A 20 21.93 8.23 1.11
N CYS A 21 20.71 8.76 1.30
CA CYS A 21 19.50 8.38 0.59
C CYS A 21 19.17 9.40 -0.51
N ILE A 22 18.88 8.92 -1.71
CA ILE A 22 18.48 9.72 -2.86
C ILE A 22 17.01 9.45 -3.17
N ALA A 23 16.20 10.51 -3.12
CA ALA A 23 14.81 10.49 -3.54
C ALA A 23 14.65 11.53 -4.66
N ASN A 24 14.63 11.08 -5.91
CA ASN A 24 14.40 11.91 -7.09
C ASN A 24 13.15 11.41 -7.85
N SER A 25 12.63 12.22 -8.77
CA SER A 25 11.45 11.85 -9.58
C SER A 25 11.71 10.59 -10.42
N SER A 26 12.89 10.45 -11.00
CA SER A 26 13.26 9.26 -11.78
C SER A 26 13.24 7.96 -10.96
N VAL A 27 13.58 8.02 -9.66
CA VAL A 27 13.48 6.87 -8.73
C VAL A 27 12.03 6.55 -8.42
N GLN A 28 11.13 7.53 -8.38
CA GLN A 28 9.70 7.27 -8.22
C GLN A 28 9.12 6.53 -9.42
N ASP A 29 9.53 6.91 -10.63
CA ASP A 29 9.15 6.22 -11.87
C ASP A 29 9.71 4.79 -11.93
N LEU A 30 10.99 4.62 -11.57
CA LEU A 30 11.61 3.30 -11.46
C LEU A 30 10.85 2.41 -10.45
N MET A 31 10.55 2.92 -9.26
CA MET A 31 9.80 2.21 -8.24
C MET A 31 8.37 1.88 -8.70
N ARG A 32 7.75 2.70 -9.56
CA ARG A 32 6.44 2.42 -10.16
C ARG A 32 6.52 1.24 -11.12
N VAL A 33 7.56 1.18 -11.96
CA VAL A 33 7.78 0.08 -12.90
C VAL A 33 8.05 -1.23 -12.15
N ILE A 34 8.87 -1.20 -11.10
CA ILE A 34 9.13 -2.37 -10.26
C ILE A 34 7.83 -2.87 -9.62
N ARG A 35 6.97 -1.98 -9.11
CA ARG A 35 5.66 -2.37 -8.56
C ARG A 35 4.73 -2.99 -9.60
N SER A 36 4.76 -2.52 -10.86
CA SER A 36 3.96 -3.14 -11.93
C SER A 36 4.45 -4.51 -12.37
N GLN A 37 5.73 -4.83 -12.15
CA GLN A 37 6.33 -6.12 -12.47
C GLN A 37 6.57 -6.98 -11.21
N ALA A 38 6.04 -6.56 -10.06
CA ALA A 38 6.30 -7.20 -8.78
C ALA A 38 5.80 -8.65 -8.77
N ASP A 39 4.71 -8.95 -9.45
CA ASP A 39 4.14 -10.30 -9.52
C ASP A 39 5.06 -11.27 -10.31
N SER A 40 5.90 -10.76 -11.22
CA SER A 40 6.91 -11.58 -11.92
C SER A 40 8.23 -11.67 -11.16
N LEU A 41 8.53 -10.67 -10.32
CA LEU A 41 9.74 -10.62 -9.50
C LEU A 41 9.61 -11.48 -8.23
N LEU A 42 8.41 -11.51 -7.65
CA LEU A 42 8.08 -12.28 -6.46
C LEU A 42 7.53 -13.63 -6.89
N GLN A 43 8.27 -14.71 -6.60
CA GLN A 43 7.84 -16.09 -6.86
C GLN A 43 6.85 -16.59 -5.78
N ILE A 44 5.87 -15.76 -5.42
CA ILE A 44 4.85 -16.03 -4.39
C ILE A 44 3.52 -16.25 -5.10
N ASP A 45 2.70 -17.19 -4.62
CA ASP A 45 1.38 -17.41 -5.20
C ASP A 45 0.49 -16.16 -5.03
N GLU A 46 -0.24 -15.81 -6.09
CA GLU A 46 -1.08 -14.61 -6.15
C GLU A 46 -2.16 -14.63 -5.05
N LYS A 47 -2.65 -15.82 -4.71
CA LYS A 47 -3.64 -16.04 -3.65
C LYS A 47 -3.12 -15.66 -2.27
N GLU A 48 -1.89 -16.05 -1.96
CA GLU A 48 -1.26 -15.75 -0.68
C GLU A 48 -0.93 -14.26 -0.57
N LEU A 49 -0.46 -13.67 -1.65
CA LEU A 49 -0.18 -12.23 -1.73
C LEU A 49 -1.47 -11.40 -1.58
N ALA A 50 -2.57 -11.82 -2.20
CA ALA A 50 -3.87 -11.19 -2.04
C ALA A 50 -4.41 -11.32 -0.60
N ALA A 51 -4.35 -12.50 0.00
CA ALA A 51 -4.76 -12.73 1.39
C ALA A 51 -3.95 -11.86 2.37
N MET A 52 -2.63 -11.74 2.16
CA MET A 52 -1.76 -10.88 2.96
C MET A 52 -2.12 -9.40 2.82
N ARG A 53 -2.36 -8.91 1.58
CA ARG A 53 -2.79 -7.53 1.32
C ARG A 53 -4.10 -7.20 2.05
N ILE A 54 -5.06 -8.12 2.05
CA ILE A 54 -6.35 -7.97 2.76
C ILE A 54 -6.13 -7.94 4.28
N GLY A 55 -5.30 -8.84 4.82
CA GLY A 55 -4.98 -8.87 6.25
C GLY A 55 -4.29 -7.60 6.73
N LEU A 56 -3.39 -7.04 5.92
CA LEU A 56 -2.76 -5.74 6.19
C LEU A 56 -3.79 -4.61 6.15
N ALA A 57 -4.62 -4.54 5.12
CA ALA A 57 -5.65 -3.51 5.01
C ALA A 57 -6.57 -3.51 6.24
N HIS A 58 -7.05 -4.67 6.66
CA HIS A 58 -7.92 -4.80 7.83
C HIS A 58 -7.24 -4.39 9.14
N ARG A 59 -5.95 -4.70 9.32
CA ARG A 59 -5.19 -4.26 10.50
C ARG A 59 -4.90 -2.75 10.48
N TYR A 60 -4.60 -2.19 9.31
CA TYR A 60 -4.27 -0.79 9.16
C TYR A 60 -5.50 0.12 9.30
N GLU A 61 -6.64 -0.26 8.74
CA GLU A 61 -7.92 0.46 8.83
C GLU A 61 -8.28 0.82 10.27
N LYS A 62 -8.24 -0.16 11.19
CA LYS A 62 -8.52 0.06 12.62
C LYS A 62 -7.64 1.12 13.29
N ASN A 63 -6.41 1.32 12.79
CA ASN A 63 -5.49 2.33 13.32
C ASN A 63 -5.67 3.70 12.65
N ILE A 64 -6.26 3.75 11.46
CA ILE A 64 -6.57 4.97 10.71
C ILE A 64 -7.92 5.55 11.17
N ASP A 65 -8.89 4.71 11.58
CA ASP A 65 -10.24 5.09 12.04
C ASP A 65 -10.33 5.71 13.46
N LYS A 66 -9.29 6.44 13.88
CA LYS A 66 -9.41 7.42 14.98
C LYS A 66 -9.00 8.80 14.47
N PRO A 67 -9.94 9.51 13.84
CA PRO A 67 -10.39 10.79 14.39
C PRO A 67 -11.93 10.95 14.30
N ASP A 68 -12.47 12.01 14.91
CA ASP A 68 -13.90 12.35 15.04
C ASP A 68 -14.84 11.89 13.92
N ARG A 69 -16.03 11.38 14.34
CA ARG A 69 -17.16 11.03 13.49
C ARG A 69 -17.45 12.11 12.43
N ASP A 70 -17.29 11.77 11.16
CA ASP A 70 -18.25 12.14 10.12
C ASP A 70 -18.33 11.03 9.06
N CYS A 71 -19.53 10.49 8.88
CA CYS A 71 -19.82 9.29 8.10
C CYS A 71 -19.76 9.60 6.60
N ARG A 72 -18.61 9.43 5.94
CA ARG A 72 -18.53 9.41 4.47
C ARG A 72 -17.63 8.29 3.95
N ASP A 73 -18.29 7.20 3.60
CA ASP A 73 -17.95 6.18 2.59
C ASP A 73 -16.47 5.81 2.41
N LEU A 74 -15.97 4.91 3.26
CA LEU A 74 -14.78 4.11 2.93
C LEU A 74 -15.14 3.07 1.86
N VAL A 75 -14.93 3.43 0.59
CA VAL A 75 -15.00 2.48 -0.53
C VAL A 75 -13.66 1.78 -0.66
N PHE A 76 -13.55 0.57 -0.12
CA PHE A 76 -12.43 -0.32 -0.40
C PHE A 76 -12.52 -0.83 -1.83
N TYR A 77 -11.67 -0.33 -2.72
CA TYR A 77 -11.53 -0.86 -4.07
C TYR A 77 -10.68 -2.14 -4.03
N VAL A 78 -11.34 -3.29 -3.85
CA VAL A 78 -10.72 -4.60 -4.09
C VAL A 78 -10.82 -4.86 -5.59
N LYS A 79 -9.71 -4.75 -6.33
CA LYS A 79 -9.67 -5.16 -7.75
C LYS A 79 -10.10 -6.63 -7.86
N PRO A 80 -11.09 -6.97 -8.70
CA PRO A 80 -11.52 -8.35 -8.87
C PRO A 80 -10.48 -9.14 -9.69
N LEU A 81 -10.06 -10.29 -9.16
CA LEU A 81 -9.28 -11.28 -9.89
C LEU A 81 -10.24 -12.16 -10.71
N ARG A 82 -10.37 -11.83 -12.01
CA ARG A 82 -11.17 -12.50 -13.05
C ARG A 82 -12.71 -12.49 -12.90
N ASN A 83 -13.36 -11.95 -13.95
CA ASN A 83 -14.73 -12.21 -14.42
C ASN A 83 -15.83 -12.43 -13.37
N SER A 84 -15.84 -11.63 -12.32
CA SER A 84 -16.99 -11.49 -11.44
C SER A 84 -17.11 -10.03 -11.02
N VAL A 85 -18.36 -9.56 -11.01
CA VAL A 85 -18.80 -8.18 -10.77
C VAL A 85 -17.98 -7.53 -9.66
N PRO A 86 -17.53 -6.26 -9.77
CA PRO A 86 -16.87 -5.58 -8.67
C PRO A 86 -17.78 -5.60 -7.44
N LEU A 87 -17.42 -6.43 -6.45
CA LEU A 87 -18.11 -6.50 -5.18
C LEU A 87 -17.69 -5.27 -4.36
N LEU A 88 -18.35 -4.15 -4.63
CA LEU A 88 -18.37 -3.01 -3.72
C LEU A 88 -19.03 -3.49 -2.43
N LYS A 89 -18.23 -3.99 -1.49
CA LYS A 89 -18.73 -4.36 -0.18
C LYS A 89 -18.83 -3.08 0.63
N LYS A 90 -19.98 -2.41 0.55
CA LYS A 90 -20.38 -1.41 1.54
C LYS A 90 -20.50 -2.15 2.86
N ILE A 91 -19.53 -1.96 3.75
CA ILE A 91 -19.66 -2.40 5.12
C ILE A 91 -20.46 -1.28 5.81
N PRO A 92 -21.73 -1.50 6.16
CA PRO A 92 -22.47 -0.48 6.89
C PRO A 92 -21.75 -0.25 8.22
N CYS A 93 -21.43 1.00 8.52
CA CYS A 93 -21.03 1.42 9.85
C CYS A 93 -22.15 1.00 10.81
N LYS A 94 -21.95 -0.07 11.59
CA LYS A 94 -22.84 -0.36 12.72
C LYS A 94 -22.53 0.65 13.81
N CYS A 95 -23.30 1.74 13.83
CA CYS A 95 -23.58 2.45 15.07
C CYS A 95 -24.46 1.57 15.96
#